data_AF-A0A2S5V4N2-F1
#
_entry.id   AF-A0A2S5V4N2-F1
#
_cell.length_a   1.000
_cell.length_b   1.000
_cell.length_c   1.000
_cell.angle_alpha   90.00
_cell.angle_beta   90.00
_cell.angle_gamma   90.00
#
_symmetry.space_group_name_H-M   'P 1'
#
loop_
_entity.id
_entity.type
_entity.pdbx_description
1 polymer ?
#
loop_
_entity_poly.entity_id
_entity_poly.type
_entity_poly.pdbx_seq_one_letter_code
_entity_poly.pdbx_strand_id
1 'polypeptide(L)'
;MGLLASLFGKNKSQPAAPSAWRGPGVLVRVAFRDLTQPSPGPDWGGTYTYVWAVRPAPEVGARAFVRDQEGKLAAVVVTAFGTPADLVGFEPAQIVRAATKRELARTSQAAAEAADSDGIWLDMMRRQAGLAAGRPQLPDTAPSGYPPIPPAEGTTRSAEQADAFGRAWWRAYKHDDAGAAAPRFRELGQHWYSVRDAIIDPAKAAADAERRAREAERQRVGLVRGRFFAEWAEEVQQLKRENRLEEAHALLVECIGATWRADGNRPAAWPFEQAAVVLRKMKRTEEEAVALRAYMSGSAEPNAKLVDRLAKLTALT
;
A
#
# COMPACT_ATOMS: atom_id res chain seq x y z
N MET A 1 15.04 -2.10 -6.41
CA MET A 1 15.77 -0.92 -5.87
C MET A 1 15.65 -0.91 -4.35
N GLY A 2 16.34 -1.82 -3.66
CA GLY A 2 16.28 -1.92 -2.20
C GLY A 2 16.71 -3.29 -1.70
N LEU A 3 18.02 -3.58 -1.74
CA LEU A 3 18.66 -4.70 -1.04
C LEU A 3 20.19 -4.62 -1.19
N LEU A 4 20.81 -3.56 -0.67
CA LEU A 4 22.27 -3.48 -0.51
C LEU A 4 22.70 -2.69 0.75
N ALA A 5 21.82 -2.53 1.74
CA ALA A 5 22.05 -1.65 2.89
C ALA A 5 22.18 -2.35 4.26
N SER A 6 22.36 -3.67 4.31
CA SER A 6 22.49 -4.38 5.59
C SER A 6 23.75 -5.21 5.57
N LEU A 7 24.85 -4.66 6.12
CA LEU A 7 25.96 -5.35 6.78
C LEU A 7 27.10 -4.36 7.11
N PHE A 8 26.85 -3.34 7.94
CA PHE A 8 27.93 -2.63 8.63
C PHE A 8 27.50 -2.27 10.05
N GLY A 9 28.03 -3.02 11.01
CA GLY A 9 27.75 -2.88 12.44
C GLY A 9 28.28 -1.57 13.01
N LYS A 10 27.43 -0.86 13.76
CA LYS A 10 27.80 0.33 14.53
C LYS A 10 28.54 -0.11 15.80
N ASN A 11 29.86 -0.08 15.80
CA ASN A 11 30.65 -0.18 17.03
C ASN A 11 31.04 1.23 17.49
N LYS A 12 30.57 1.65 18.68
CA LYS A 12 30.86 2.95 19.29
C LYS A 12 32.05 2.81 20.25
N SER A 13 33.25 3.06 19.75
CA SER A 13 34.42 3.40 20.56
C SER A 13 34.91 4.79 20.12
N GLN A 14 35.17 5.68 21.09
CA GLN A 14 35.69 7.02 20.85
C GLN A 14 37.10 6.92 20.25
N PRO A 15 37.39 7.54 19.08
CA PRO A 15 38.71 7.45 18.49
C PRO A 15 39.66 8.54 19.00
N ALA A 16 40.95 8.20 19.01
CA ALA A 16 42.05 9.12 19.23
C ALA A 16 42.04 10.28 18.23
N ALA A 17 42.69 11.40 18.59
CA ALA A 17 42.78 12.60 17.77
C ALA A 17 43.27 12.27 16.34
N PRO A 18 42.58 12.76 15.29
CA PRO A 18 42.90 12.39 13.91
C PRO A 18 44.26 12.94 13.50
N SER A 19 45.17 12.06 13.06
CA SER A 19 46.37 12.49 12.36
C SER A 19 45.94 13.21 11.07
N ALA A 20 46.53 14.37 10.79
CA ALA A 20 46.23 15.11 9.58
C ALA A 20 46.59 14.24 8.36
N TRP A 21 45.61 13.89 7.53
CA TRP A 21 45.84 13.22 6.25
C TRP A 21 46.87 14.00 5.43
N ARG A 22 47.96 13.35 5.03
CA ARG A 22 49.04 13.94 4.20
C ARG A 22 49.16 13.29 2.81
N GLY A 23 48.19 12.47 2.42
CA GLY A 23 48.20 11.78 1.12
C GLY A 23 47.87 12.72 -0.04
N PRO A 24 48.31 12.40 -1.27
CA PRO A 24 48.00 13.20 -2.45
C PRO A 24 46.50 13.12 -2.76
N GLY A 25 45.80 14.26 -2.75
CA GLY A 25 44.39 14.37 -3.14
C GLY A 25 43.50 15.01 -2.08
N VAL A 26 42.24 15.25 -2.46
CA VAL A 26 41.22 15.87 -1.59
C VAL A 26 40.26 14.79 -1.11
N LEU A 27 39.97 14.76 0.20
CA LEU A 27 38.93 13.88 0.73
C LEU A 27 37.55 14.42 0.35
N VAL A 28 36.71 13.55 -0.22
CA VAL A 28 35.34 13.86 -0.60
C VAL A 28 34.39 12.85 0.02
N ARG A 29 33.24 13.32 0.48
CA ARG A 29 32.10 12.48 0.83
C ARG A 29 31.24 12.32 -0.40
N VAL A 30 30.86 11.09 -0.72
CA VAL A 30 30.11 10.75 -1.91
C VAL A 30 28.90 9.89 -1.60
N ALA A 31 27.86 9.99 -2.42
CA ALA A 31 26.72 9.07 -2.40
C ALA A 31 26.67 8.27 -3.71
N PHE A 32 26.39 6.97 -3.61
CA PHE A 32 26.17 6.12 -4.78
C PHE A 32 24.84 6.50 -5.45
N ARG A 33 24.92 7.03 -6.67
CA ARG A 33 23.79 7.62 -7.40
C ARG A 33 24.03 7.46 -8.90
N ASP A 34 22.95 7.30 -9.65
CA ASP A 34 23.01 7.48 -11.10
C ASP A 34 23.49 8.91 -11.42
N LEU A 35 24.11 9.10 -12.59
CA LEU A 35 24.58 10.40 -13.06
C LEU A 35 23.44 11.40 -13.23
N THR A 36 22.20 10.95 -13.46
CA THR A 36 21.01 11.81 -13.63
C THR A 36 20.28 12.14 -12.34
N GLN A 37 20.47 11.36 -11.27
CA GLN A 37 19.74 11.59 -10.02
C GLN A 37 20.20 12.89 -9.36
N PRO A 38 19.32 13.67 -8.72
CA PRO A 38 19.72 14.91 -8.04
C PRO A 38 20.78 14.64 -6.97
N SER A 39 21.67 15.61 -6.72
CA SER A 39 22.61 15.51 -5.61
C SER A 39 21.80 15.50 -4.31
N PRO A 40 22.00 14.51 -3.42
CA PRO A 40 21.34 14.55 -2.14
C PRO A 40 21.89 15.73 -1.31
N GLY A 41 21.06 16.25 -0.41
CA GLY A 41 21.46 17.33 0.49
C GLY A 41 22.59 16.91 1.45
N PRO A 42 23.21 17.87 2.15
CA PRO A 42 24.36 17.63 3.04
C PRO A 42 24.05 16.67 4.19
N ASP A 43 22.79 16.59 4.64
CA ASP A 43 22.35 15.75 5.76
C ASP A 43 22.03 14.29 5.38
N TRP A 44 22.36 13.87 4.15
CA TRP A 44 22.09 12.50 3.70
C TRP A 44 22.98 11.49 4.46
N GLY A 45 22.36 10.65 5.30
CA GLY A 45 23.04 9.71 6.20
C GLY A 45 23.75 8.50 5.56
N GLY A 46 23.90 8.47 4.23
CA GLY A 46 24.46 7.34 3.47
C GLY A 46 25.63 7.74 2.57
N THR A 47 26.57 8.55 3.08
CA THR A 47 27.76 8.97 2.33
C THR A 47 28.99 8.17 2.72
N TYR A 48 29.90 8.02 1.77
CA TYR A 48 31.18 7.32 1.94
C TYR A 48 32.33 8.28 1.64
N THR A 49 33.49 8.10 2.29
CA THR A 49 34.64 8.97 2.08
C THR A 49 35.63 8.35 1.11
N TYR A 50 35.98 9.11 0.08
CA TYR A 50 36.92 8.71 -0.97
C TYR A 50 38.03 9.76 -1.13
N VAL A 51 39.17 9.32 -1.65
CA VAL A 51 40.25 10.22 -2.07
C VAL A 51 40.05 10.60 -3.54
N TRP A 52 39.94 11.90 -3.80
CA TRP A 52 39.91 12.47 -5.14
C TRP A 52 41.31 12.93 -5.54
N ALA A 53 42.00 12.12 -6.34
CA ALA A 53 43.34 12.43 -6.86
C ALA A 53 43.35 12.68 -8.39
N VAL A 54 42.17 12.86 -8.99
CA VAL A 54 41.99 13.01 -10.45
C VAL A 54 41.66 14.45 -10.83
N ARG A 55 41.82 14.81 -12.11
CA ARG A 55 41.36 16.10 -12.66
C ARG A 55 39.98 15.97 -13.33
N PRO A 56 39.15 17.03 -13.34
CA PRO A 56 39.35 18.32 -12.66
C PRO A 56 39.27 18.20 -11.12
N ALA A 57 39.60 19.27 -10.41
CA ALA A 57 39.43 19.33 -8.95
C ALA A 57 37.96 19.04 -8.56
N PRO A 58 37.70 18.41 -7.40
CA PRO A 58 36.34 18.08 -7.00
C PRO A 58 35.53 19.31 -6.63
N GLU A 59 34.25 19.28 -6.96
CA GLU A 59 33.23 20.25 -6.53
C GLU A 59 32.04 19.49 -5.94
N VAL A 60 31.29 20.10 -5.02
CA VAL A 60 30.04 19.52 -4.53
C VAL A 60 29.04 19.43 -5.68
N GLY A 61 28.43 18.25 -5.86
CA GLY A 61 27.58 17.91 -7.00
C GLY A 61 28.32 17.26 -8.17
N ALA A 62 29.67 17.30 -8.18
CA ALA A 62 30.46 16.64 -9.21
C ALA A 62 30.18 15.14 -9.24
N ARG A 63 30.10 14.58 -10.45
CA ARG A 63 29.88 13.14 -10.66
C ARG A 63 31.19 12.47 -11.00
N ALA A 64 31.37 11.27 -10.48
CA ALA A 64 32.58 10.50 -10.69
C ALA A 64 32.28 9.00 -10.68
N PHE A 65 33.31 8.22 -10.96
CA PHE A 65 33.25 6.77 -10.88
C PHE A 65 34.23 6.23 -9.84
N VAL A 66 33.77 5.26 -9.07
CA VAL A 66 34.58 4.47 -8.14
C VAL A 66 34.52 3.01 -8.57
N ARG A 67 35.43 2.17 -8.07
CA ARG A 67 35.25 0.72 -8.16
C ARG A 67 34.45 0.23 -6.96
N ASP A 68 33.45 -0.60 -7.21
CA ASP A 68 32.77 -1.35 -6.14
C ASP A 68 33.65 -2.52 -5.64
N GLN A 69 33.12 -3.31 -4.70
CA GLN A 69 33.83 -4.46 -4.13
C GLN A 69 34.13 -5.56 -5.16
N GLU A 70 33.42 -5.60 -6.29
CA GLU A 70 33.64 -6.53 -7.39
C GLU A 70 34.57 -5.95 -8.47
N GLY A 71 35.08 -4.72 -8.27
CA GLY A 71 35.93 -4.02 -9.22
C GLY A 71 35.19 -3.34 -10.38
N LYS A 72 33.86 -3.36 -10.42
CA LYS A 72 33.04 -2.71 -11.45
C LYS A 72 32.92 -1.21 -11.18
N LEU A 73 32.76 -0.42 -12.24
CA LEU A 73 32.58 1.03 -12.10
C LEU A 73 31.18 1.35 -11.58
N ALA A 74 31.11 2.08 -10.47
CA ALA A 74 29.89 2.60 -9.89
C ALA A 74 29.91 4.14 -9.93
N ALA A 75 28.79 4.73 -10.32
CA ALA A 75 28.62 6.18 -10.33
C ALA A 75 28.39 6.72 -8.92
N VAL A 76 29.05 7.84 -8.61
CA VAL A 76 28.92 8.54 -7.35
C VAL A 76 28.75 10.05 -7.58
N VAL A 77 28.12 10.71 -6.63
CA VAL A 77 28.04 12.18 -6.56
C VAL A 77 28.76 12.68 -5.32
N VAL A 78 29.60 13.70 -5.48
CA VAL A 78 30.24 14.39 -4.35
C VAL A 78 29.16 15.18 -3.61
N THR A 79 28.93 14.85 -2.34
CA THR A 79 27.91 15.51 -1.51
C THR A 79 28.52 16.55 -0.58
N ALA A 80 29.77 16.36 -0.18
CA ALA A 80 30.53 17.30 0.64
C ALA A 80 32.04 17.02 0.51
N PHE A 81 32.87 17.93 1.03
CA PHE A 81 34.27 17.62 1.29
C PHE A 81 34.37 16.80 2.58
N GLY A 82 35.26 15.82 2.57
CA GLY A 82 35.57 14.98 3.73
C GLY A 82 36.67 15.59 4.58
N THR A 83 36.82 15.05 5.77
CA THR A 83 37.86 15.38 6.75
C THR A 83 38.62 14.10 7.12
N PRO A 84 39.84 14.20 7.67
CA PRO A 84 40.57 13.02 8.14
C PRO A 84 39.80 12.21 9.20
N ALA A 85 38.92 12.86 9.97
CA ALA A 85 38.06 12.18 10.94
C ALA A 85 37.09 11.19 10.29
N ASP A 86 36.74 11.40 9.01
CA ASP A 86 35.86 10.49 8.26
C ASP A 86 36.56 9.18 7.85
N LEU A 87 37.88 9.05 8.07
CA LEU A 87 38.69 7.88 7.73
C LEU A 87 39.04 7.00 8.94
N VAL A 88 38.57 7.35 10.14
CA VAL A 88 38.91 6.60 11.35
C VAL A 88 38.45 5.14 11.21
N GLY A 89 39.43 4.22 11.16
CA GLY A 89 39.18 2.78 11.04
C GLY A 89 38.94 2.27 9.61
N PHE A 90 39.15 3.11 8.58
CA PHE A 90 38.93 2.75 7.18
C PHE A 90 40.07 3.25 6.29
N GLU A 91 40.51 2.41 5.35
CA GLU A 91 41.35 2.88 4.24
C GLU A 91 40.47 3.52 3.17
N PRO A 92 40.70 4.80 2.80
CA PRO A 92 39.89 5.43 1.78
C PRO A 92 40.11 4.79 0.42
N ALA A 93 39.02 4.39 -0.23
CA ALA A 93 39.03 4.05 -1.63
C ALA A 93 39.24 5.31 -2.50
N GLN A 94 39.72 5.12 -3.72
CA GLN A 94 40.03 6.22 -4.64
C GLN A 94 38.92 6.43 -5.68
N ILE A 95 38.70 7.69 -6.02
CA ILE A 95 37.95 8.06 -7.23
C ILE A 95 38.77 7.64 -8.44
N VAL A 96 38.18 6.85 -9.34
CA VAL A 96 38.85 6.37 -10.56
C VAL A 96 38.98 7.49 -11.57
N ARG A 97 37.90 8.25 -11.79
CA ARG A 97 37.86 9.43 -12.67
C ARG A 97 36.58 10.24 -12.46
N ALA A 98 36.63 11.51 -12.83
CA ALA A 98 35.45 12.35 -12.97
C ALA A 98 34.59 11.89 -14.18
N ALA A 99 33.27 12.06 -14.08
CA ALA A 99 32.37 11.89 -15.21
C ALA A 99 32.55 13.06 -16.18
N THR A 100 32.63 12.76 -17.47
CA THR A 100 32.80 13.79 -18.51
C THR A 100 31.46 14.48 -18.83
N LYS A 101 31.52 15.73 -19.32
CA LYS A 101 30.31 16.45 -19.79
C LYS A 101 29.51 15.64 -20.82
N ARG A 102 30.20 14.91 -21.71
CA ARG A 102 29.56 14.06 -22.73
C ARG A 102 28.84 12.85 -22.12
N GLU A 103 29.38 12.25 -21.06
CA GLU A 103 28.68 11.18 -20.33
C GLU A 103 27.45 11.71 -19.62
N LEU A 104 27.57 12.82 -18.91
CA LEU A 104 26.42 13.46 -18.25
C LEU A 104 25.32 13.83 -19.24
N ALA A 105 25.68 14.42 -20.38
CA ALA A 105 24.72 14.76 -21.44
C ALA A 105 24.03 13.52 -22.01
N ARG A 106 24.77 12.46 -22.32
CA ARG A 106 24.20 11.19 -22.84
C ARG A 106 23.27 10.54 -21.83
N THR A 107 23.67 10.46 -20.57
CA THR A 107 22.83 9.84 -19.53
C THR A 107 21.59 10.70 -19.25
N SER A 108 21.72 12.03 -19.28
CA SER A 108 20.56 12.93 -19.16
C SER A 108 19.59 12.80 -20.32
N GLN A 109 20.10 12.74 -21.57
CA GLN A 109 19.28 12.51 -22.75
C GLN A 109 18.59 11.15 -22.68
N ALA A 110 19.32 10.07 -22.38
CA ALA A 110 18.75 8.74 -22.23
C ALA A 110 17.69 8.68 -21.12
N ALA A 111 17.88 9.41 -20.01
CA ALA A 111 16.88 9.51 -18.95
C ALA A 111 15.64 10.30 -19.39
N ALA A 112 15.80 11.37 -20.18
CA ALA A 112 14.69 12.11 -20.75
C ALA A 112 13.89 11.27 -21.75
N GLU A 113 14.57 10.54 -22.63
CA GLU A 113 13.94 9.59 -23.57
C GLU A 113 13.22 8.44 -22.83
N ALA A 114 13.81 7.94 -21.75
CA ALA A 114 13.19 6.92 -20.91
C ALA A 114 11.95 7.46 -20.18
N ALA A 115 12.01 8.69 -19.64
CA ALA A 115 10.89 9.35 -18.98
C ALA A 115 9.74 9.66 -19.96
N ASP A 116 10.07 10.09 -21.19
CA ASP A 116 9.08 10.28 -22.24
C ASP A 116 8.42 8.95 -22.62
N SER A 117 9.23 7.89 -22.77
CA SER A 117 8.74 6.52 -23.03
C SER A 117 7.85 5.98 -21.90
N ASP A 118 8.22 6.19 -20.64
CA ASP A 118 7.41 5.88 -19.46
C ASP A 118 6.05 6.60 -19.56
N GLY A 119 6.06 7.90 -19.87
CA GLY A 119 4.86 8.69 -20.07
C GLY A 119 4.00 8.18 -21.22
N ILE A 120 4.61 7.82 -22.37
CA ILE A 120 3.88 7.30 -23.54
C ILE A 120 3.21 5.98 -23.17
N TRP A 121 3.96 5.08 -22.55
CA TRP A 121 3.44 3.78 -22.12
C TRP A 121 2.29 3.93 -21.12
N LEU A 122 2.39 4.84 -20.14
CA LEU A 122 1.31 5.13 -19.20
C LEU A 122 0.06 5.69 -19.88
N ASP A 123 0.21 6.60 -20.84
CA ASP A 123 -0.94 7.12 -21.58
C ASP A 123 -1.62 6.04 -22.42
N MET A 124 -0.85 5.11 -22.98
CA MET A 124 -1.41 3.93 -23.65
C MET A 124 -2.19 3.03 -22.67
N MET A 125 -1.65 2.81 -21.47
CA MET A 125 -2.34 2.07 -20.41
C MET A 125 -3.64 2.78 -19.97
N ARG A 126 -3.63 4.12 -19.86
CA ARG A 126 -4.84 4.92 -19.56
C ARG A 126 -5.89 4.73 -20.65
N ARG A 127 -5.51 4.89 -21.92
CA ARG A 127 -6.41 4.67 -23.07
C ARG A 127 -7.02 3.26 -23.03
N GLN A 128 -6.19 2.25 -22.79
CA GLN A 128 -6.64 0.87 -22.71
C GLN A 128 -7.60 0.61 -21.54
N ALA A 129 -7.41 1.31 -20.42
CA ALA A 129 -8.28 1.23 -19.24
C ALA A 129 -9.59 2.04 -19.39
N GLY A 130 -9.82 2.69 -20.53
CA GLY A 130 -10.99 3.56 -20.76
C GLY A 130 -10.86 4.94 -20.11
N LEU A 131 -9.64 5.37 -19.79
CA LEU A 131 -9.35 6.66 -19.17
C LEU A 131 -8.78 7.64 -20.19
N ALA A 132 -8.91 8.94 -19.92
CA ALA A 132 -8.31 9.98 -20.74
C ALA A 132 -6.77 9.88 -20.70
N ALA A 133 -6.15 9.84 -21.88
CA ALA A 133 -4.70 9.97 -22.04
C ALA A 133 -4.30 11.45 -22.00
N GLY A 134 -3.10 11.75 -21.48
CA GLY A 134 -2.57 13.11 -21.49
C GLY A 134 -2.19 13.60 -22.89
N ARG A 135 -1.81 12.68 -23.79
CA ARG A 135 -1.46 12.96 -25.18
C ARG A 135 -2.62 12.64 -26.14
N PRO A 136 -2.87 13.48 -27.17
CA PRO A 136 -3.93 13.26 -28.15
C PRO A 136 -3.60 12.14 -29.14
N GLN A 137 -2.32 11.93 -29.43
CA GLN A 137 -1.83 10.89 -30.33
C GLN A 137 -0.87 9.99 -29.57
N LEU A 138 -1.12 8.68 -29.68
CA LEU A 138 -0.31 7.64 -29.07
C LEU A 138 0.08 6.62 -30.13
N PRO A 139 1.27 6.01 -30.04
CA PRO A 139 1.67 4.95 -30.95
C PRO A 139 0.76 3.73 -30.78
N ASP A 140 0.79 2.85 -31.79
CA ASP A 140 0.04 1.60 -31.77
C ASP A 140 0.75 0.50 -30.97
N THR A 141 2.07 0.61 -30.82
CA THR A 141 2.91 -0.34 -30.08
C THR A 141 3.56 0.31 -28.87
N ALA A 142 3.74 -0.46 -27.80
CA ALA A 142 4.45 -0.01 -26.60
C ALA A 142 5.89 0.43 -26.95
N PRO A 143 6.44 1.45 -26.25
CA PRO A 143 7.84 1.83 -26.40
C PRO A 143 8.79 0.66 -26.13
N SER A 144 9.96 0.68 -26.77
CA SER A 144 10.99 -0.36 -26.57
C SER A 144 11.36 -0.51 -25.09
N GLY A 145 11.47 -1.74 -24.61
CA GLY A 145 11.78 -2.06 -23.21
C GLY A 145 10.57 -2.06 -22.25
N TYR A 146 9.38 -1.74 -22.74
CA TYR A 146 8.13 -1.87 -21.98
C TYR A 146 7.37 -3.14 -22.34
N PRO A 147 6.61 -3.72 -21.39
CA PRO A 147 5.72 -4.81 -21.72
C PRO A 147 4.64 -4.33 -22.72
N PRO A 148 4.13 -5.23 -23.58
CA PRO A 148 2.99 -4.93 -24.43
C PRO A 148 1.80 -4.50 -23.57
N ILE A 149 0.95 -3.63 -24.11
CA ILE A 149 -0.24 -3.13 -23.41
C ILE A 149 -1.23 -4.31 -23.27
N PRO A 150 -1.49 -4.81 -22.05
CA PRO A 150 -2.44 -5.88 -21.83
C PRO A 150 -3.88 -5.40 -22.10
N PRO A 151 -4.80 -6.29 -22.53
CA PRO A 151 -6.20 -5.93 -22.59
C PRO A 151 -6.72 -5.53 -21.18
N ALA A 152 -7.65 -4.59 -21.13
CA ALA A 152 -8.29 -4.20 -19.86
C ALA A 152 -9.13 -5.36 -19.31
N GLU A 153 -9.94 -5.98 -20.16
CA GLU A 153 -10.82 -7.07 -19.78
C GLU A 153 -10.61 -8.27 -20.69
N GLY A 154 -11.14 -9.42 -20.26
CA GLY A 154 -11.10 -10.65 -21.03
C GLY A 154 -10.68 -11.84 -20.19
N THR A 155 -10.48 -12.95 -20.88
CA THR A 155 -10.02 -14.22 -20.31
C THR A 155 -8.83 -14.73 -21.12
N THR A 156 -7.97 -15.50 -20.47
CA THR A 156 -6.95 -16.30 -21.14
C THR A 156 -6.96 -17.69 -20.54
N ARG A 157 -6.47 -18.69 -21.28
CA ARG A 157 -6.24 -20.05 -20.78
C ARG A 157 -4.80 -20.25 -20.28
N SER A 158 -3.93 -19.25 -20.46
CA SER A 158 -2.53 -19.30 -20.03
C SER A 158 -2.32 -18.52 -18.74
N ALA A 159 -1.92 -19.21 -17.67
CA ALA A 159 -1.56 -18.56 -16.41
C ALA A 159 -0.38 -17.60 -16.59
N GLU A 160 0.62 -17.96 -17.39
CA GLU A 160 1.78 -17.11 -17.69
C GLU A 160 1.37 -15.81 -18.38
N GLN A 161 0.43 -15.88 -19.32
CA GLN A 161 -0.06 -14.69 -20.00
C GLN A 161 -0.87 -13.79 -19.06
N ALA A 162 -1.75 -14.37 -18.24
CA ALA A 162 -2.49 -13.61 -17.22
C ALA A 162 -1.55 -12.93 -16.21
N ASP A 163 -0.51 -13.63 -15.80
CA ASP A 163 0.53 -13.12 -14.91
C ASP A 163 1.33 -11.96 -15.54
N ALA A 164 1.68 -12.07 -16.83
CA ALA A 164 2.31 -10.99 -17.58
C ALA A 164 1.41 -9.75 -17.68
N PHE A 165 0.11 -9.94 -17.93
CA PHE A 165 -0.87 -8.85 -17.95
C PHE A 165 -1.04 -8.19 -16.57
N GLY A 166 -1.16 -9.00 -15.51
CA GLY A 166 -1.25 -8.53 -14.13
C GLY A 166 -0.03 -7.70 -13.72
N ARG A 167 1.19 -8.14 -14.09
CA ARG A 167 2.42 -7.38 -13.86
C ARG A 167 2.45 -6.05 -14.61
N ALA A 168 2.01 -6.01 -15.86
CA ALA A 168 1.96 -4.78 -16.64
C ALA A 168 1.01 -3.75 -16.00
N TRP A 169 -0.21 -4.16 -15.64
CA TRP A 169 -1.14 -3.27 -14.91
C TRP A 169 -0.61 -2.84 -13.54
N TRP A 170 0.01 -3.75 -12.79
CA TRP A 170 0.60 -3.43 -11.49
C TRP A 170 1.76 -2.44 -11.62
N ARG A 171 2.57 -2.55 -12.67
CA ARG A 171 3.60 -1.57 -12.99
C ARG A 171 2.98 -0.20 -13.26
N ALA A 172 1.94 -0.12 -14.09
CA ALA A 172 1.23 1.14 -14.35
C ALA A 172 0.69 1.77 -13.06
N TYR A 173 0.07 0.98 -12.19
CA TYR A 173 -0.36 1.40 -10.86
C TYR A 173 0.81 1.99 -10.04
N LYS A 174 1.99 1.34 -10.04
CA LYS A 174 3.15 1.85 -9.30
C LYS A 174 3.75 3.13 -9.86
N HIS A 175 3.67 3.36 -11.15
CA HIS A 175 4.10 4.62 -11.75
C HIS A 175 3.08 5.76 -11.51
N ASP A 176 1.79 5.45 -11.30
CA ASP A 176 0.71 6.42 -11.06
C ASP A 176 0.10 6.31 -9.65
N ASP A 177 0.86 5.87 -8.62
CA ASP A 177 0.31 5.47 -7.30
C ASP A 177 -0.50 6.59 -6.60
N ALA A 178 -0.17 7.85 -6.87
CA ALA A 178 -0.87 9.03 -6.37
C ALA A 178 -1.82 9.68 -7.40
N GLY A 179 -1.92 9.13 -8.61
CA GLY A 179 -2.70 9.68 -9.70
C GLY A 179 -4.14 9.19 -9.72
N ALA A 180 -4.99 9.88 -10.49
CA ALA A 180 -6.41 9.53 -10.62
C ALA A 180 -6.64 8.17 -11.31
N ALA A 181 -5.66 7.64 -12.06
CA ALA A 181 -5.79 6.34 -12.74
C ALA A 181 -5.38 5.16 -11.85
N ALA A 182 -4.67 5.40 -10.73
CA ALA A 182 -4.18 4.36 -9.83
C ALA A 182 -5.25 3.34 -9.41
N PRO A 183 -6.47 3.74 -8.98
CA PRO A 183 -7.50 2.80 -8.57
C PRO A 183 -7.90 1.83 -9.69
N ARG A 184 -8.07 2.35 -10.91
CA ARG A 184 -8.44 1.52 -12.08
C ARG A 184 -7.31 0.58 -12.48
N PHE A 185 -6.06 1.05 -12.50
CA PHE A 185 -4.92 0.16 -12.79
C PHE A 185 -4.76 -0.95 -11.77
N ARG A 186 -4.98 -0.66 -10.49
CA ARG A 186 -4.96 -1.65 -9.42
C ARG A 186 -6.05 -2.70 -9.61
N GLU A 187 -7.27 -2.28 -9.90
CA GLU A 187 -8.40 -3.17 -10.18
C GLU A 187 -8.10 -4.12 -11.35
N LEU A 188 -7.61 -3.58 -12.47
CA LEU A 188 -7.23 -4.38 -13.65
C LEU A 188 -6.09 -5.36 -13.35
N GLY A 189 -5.08 -4.94 -12.57
CA GLY A 189 -4.02 -5.83 -12.11
C GLY A 189 -4.54 -6.97 -11.23
N GLN A 190 -5.46 -6.67 -10.29
CA GLN A 190 -6.10 -7.67 -9.44
C GLN A 190 -6.98 -8.63 -10.25
N HIS A 191 -7.70 -8.15 -11.25
CA HIS A 191 -8.47 -8.97 -12.19
C HIS A 191 -7.57 -10.02 -12.86
N TRP A 192 -6.48 -9.59 -13.49
CA TRP A 192 -5.58 -10.51 -14.19
C TRP A 192 -4.86 -11.50 -13.26
N TYR A 193 -4.48 -11.08 -12.05
CA TYR A 193 -3.97 -12.02 -11.05
C TYR A 193 -5.05 -13.02 -10.59
N SER A 194 -6.31 -12.59 -10.46
CA SER A 194 -7.42 -13.51 -10.18
C SER A 194 -7.62 -14.52 -11.31
N VAL A 195 -7.48 -14.12 -12.58
CA VAL A 195 -7.53 -15.02 -13.73
C VAL A 195 -6.38 -16.03 -13.67
N ARG A 196 -5.15 -15.57 -13.41
CA ARG A 196 -3.98 -16.44 -13.23
C ARG A 196 -4.22 -17.47 -12.13
N ASP A 197 -4.65 -17.01 -10.97
CA ASP A 197 -4.84 -17.87 -9.79
C ASP A 197 -5.96 -18.88 -10.01
N ALA A 198 -7.02 -18.53 -10.76
CA ALA A 198 -8.07 -19.46 -11.15
C ALA A 198 -7.59 -20.54 -12.14
N ILE A 199 -6.55 -20.28 -12.94
CA ILE A 199 -5.94 -21.27 -13.82
C ILE A 199 -4.99 -22.18 -13.02
N ILE A 200 -4.22 -21.62 -12.08
CA ILE A 200 -3.25 -22.36 -11.26
C ILE A 200 -3.94 -23.24 -10.21
N ASP A 201 -4.93 -22.69 -9.52
CA ASP A 201 -5.66 -23.34 -8.43
C ASP A 201 -7.16 -23.06 -8.55
N PRO A 202 -7.86 -23.77 -9.46
CA PRO A 202 -9.28 -23.57 -9.69
C PRO A 202 -10.13 -23.89 -8.45
N ALA A 203 -9.69 -24.81 -7.59
CA ALA A 203 -10.40 -25.19 -6.38
C ALA A 203 -10.41 -24.04 -5.36
N LYS A 204 -9.25 -23.42 -5.12
CA LYS A 204 -9.17 -22.23 -4.26
C LYS A 204 -9.95 -21.05 -4.84
N ALA A 205 -9.84 -20.81 -6.15
CA ALA A 205 -10.58 -19.74 -6.80
C ALA A 205 -12.10 -19.92 -6.69
N ALA A 206 -12.60 -21.16 -6.84
CA ALA A 206 -14.00 -21.49 -6.63
C ALA A 206 -14.43 -21.25 -5.17
N ALA A 207 -13.62 -21.67 -4.19
CA ALA A 207 -13.90 -21.44 -2.76
C ALA A 207 -13.91 -19.93 -2.41
N ASP A 208 -13.00 -19.15 -2.97
CA ASP A 208 -12.95 -17.69 -2.80
C ASP A 208 -14.14 -16.98 -3.47
N ALA A 209 -14.57 -17.45 -4.65
CA ALA A 209 -15.77 -16.96 -5.32
C ALA A 209 -17.05 -17.28 -4.52
N GLU A 210 -17.16 -18.50 -4.01
CA GLU A 210 -18.28 -18.91 -3.16
C GLU A 210 -18.32 -18.11 -1.84
N ARG A 211 -17.16 -17.86 -1.21
CA ARG A 211 -17.07 -17.00 -0.02
C ARG A 211 -17.55 -15.59 -0.31
N ARG A 212 -17.12 -14.98 -1.43
CA ARG A 212 -17.60 -13.65 -1.85
C ARG A 212 -19.09 -13.63 -2.15
N ALA A 213 -19.61 -14.65 -2.82
CA ALA A 213 -21.05 -14.76 -3.11
C ALA A 213 -21.88 -14.87 -1.81
N ARG A 214 -21.43 -15.68 -0.85
CA ARG A 214 -22.04 -15.75 0.49
C ARG A 214 -22.01 -14.41 1.22
N GLU A 215 -20.88 -13.71 1.18
CA GLU A 215 -20.75 -12.39 1.82
C GLU A 215 -21.62 -11.33 1.16
N ALA A 216 -21.69 -11.30 -0.18
CA ALA A 216 -22.55 -10.39 -0.93
C ALA A 216 -24.04 -10.68 -0.65
N GLU A 217 -24.44 -11.94 -0.61
CA GLU A 217 -25.81 -12.32 -0.24
C GLU A 217 -26.13 -11.93 1.19
N ARG A 218 -25.21 -12.19 2.14
CA ARG A 218 -25.30 -11.74 3.53
C ARG A 218 -25.50 -10.23 3.62
N GLN A 219 -24.73 -9.44 2.86
CA GLN A 219 -24.90 -7.99 2.80
C GLN A 219 -26.28 -7.61 2.26
N ARG A 220 -26.73 -8.25 1.16
CA ARG A 220 -28.02 -7.98 0.51
C ARG A 220 -29.21 -8.27 1.42
N VAL A 221 -29.24 -9.42 2.09
CA VAL A 221 -30.36 -9.80 2.98
C VAL A 221 -30.34 -9.07 4.32
N GLY A 222 -29.16 -8.55 4.70
CA GLY A 222 -28.93 -7.72 5.88
C GLY A 222 -29.26 -6.23 5.69
N LEU A 223 -29.84 -5.83 4.55
CA LEU A 223 -30.26 -4.45 4.33
C LEU A 223 -31.54 -4.11 5.12
N VAL A 224 -31.53 -2.91 5.69
CA VAL A 224 -32.65 -2.21 6.35
C VAL A 224 -32.73 -0.83 5.69
N ARG A 225 -33.85 -0.54 5.02
CA ARG A 225 -34.10 0.74 4.32
C ARG A 225 -32.94 1.17 3.40
N GLY A 226 -32.35 0.21 2.69
CA GLY A 226 -31.27 0.44 1.72
C GLY A 226 -29.84 0.47 2.30
N ARG A 227 -29.66 0.35 3.61
CA ARG A 227 -28.36 0.31 4.29
C ARG A 227 -28.17 -0.99 5.07
N PHE A 228 -26.95 -1.47 5.22
CA PHE A 228 -26.67 -2.65 6.04
C PHE A 228 -27.01 -2.37 7.51
N PHE A 229 -27.61 -3.33 8.23
CA PHE A 229 -28.14 -3.09 9.57
C PHE A 229 -27.12 -2.48 10.55
N ALA A 230 -25.83 -2.81 10.40
CA ALA A 230 -24.75 -2.30 11.26
C ALA A 230 -24.47 -0.81 11.07
N GLU A 231 -24.83 -0.26 9.91
CA GLU A 231 -24.64 1.16 9.60
C GLU A 231 -25.62 2.05 10.38
N TRP A 232 -26.76 1.53 10.86
CA TRP A 232 -27.78 2.29 11.60
C TRP A 232 -27.39 2.64 13.04
N ALA A 233 -26.14 2.35 13.44
CA ALA A 233 -25.68 2.54 14.80
C ALA A 233 -25.78 3.99 15.28
N GLU A 234 -25.36 4.93 14.44
CA GLU A 234 -25.33 6.35 14.77
C GLU A 234 -26.74 6.95 14.86
N GLU A 235 -27.64 6.61 13.94
CA GLU A 235 -29.03 7.07 13.94
C GLU A 235 -29.80 6.55 15.15
N VAL A 236 -29.61 5.28 15.53
CA VAL A 236 -30.19 4.73 16.75
C VAL A 236 -29.70 5.51 17.98
N GLN A 237 -28.40 5.86 18.05
CA GLN A 237 -27.90 6.70 19.15
C GLN A 237 -28.52 8.11 19.10
N GLN A 238 -28.72 8.68 17.91
CA GLN A 238 -29.35 9.98 17.76
C GLN A 238 -30.80 9.98 18.26
N LEU A 239 -31.62 9.02 17.81
CA LEU A 239 -33.01 8.88 18.27
C LEU A 239 -33.09 8.69 19.79
N LYS A 240 -32.16 7.94 20.38
CA LYS A 240 -32.07 7.78 21.84
C LYS A 240 -31.70 9.08 22.58
N ARG A 241 -30.85 9.93 21.99
CA ARG A 241 -30.47 11.25 22.56
C ARG A 241 -31.63 12.23 22.50
N GLU A 242 -32.42 12.16 21.43
CA GLU A 242 -33.64 12.97 21.22
C GLU A 242 -34.85 12.46 22.00
N ASN A 243 -34.69 11.40 22.80
CA ASN A 243 -35.78 10.71 23.51
C ASN A 243 -36.92 10.20 22.61
N ARG A 244 -36.62 9.95 21.32
CA ARG A 244 -37.52 9.31 20.35
C ARG A 244 -37.40 7.79 20.44
N LEU A 245 -37.75 7.26 21.61
CA LEU A 245 -37.46 5.87 22.00
C LEU A 245 -38.25 4.84 21.17
N GLU A 246 -39.48 5.16 20.80
CA GLU A 246 -40.39 4.32 20.03
C GLU A 246 -39.87 4.14 18.60
N GLU A 247 -39.38 5.22 18.00
CA GLU A 247 -38.75 5.19 16.68
C GLU A 247 -37.41 4.44 16.71
N ALA A 248 -36.61 4.64 17.76
CA ALA A 248 -35.39 3.88 17.97
C ALA A 248 -35.68 2.37 18.09
N HIS A 249 -36.71 2.01 18.85
CA HIS A 249 -37.12 0.62 19.01
C HIS A 249 -37.64 0.01 17.70
N ALA A 250 -38.48 0.73 16.95
CA ALA A 250 -38.99 0.26 15.66
C ALA A 250 -37.84 -0.02 14.66
N LEU A 251 -36.87 0.90 14.56
CA LEU A 251 -35.68 0.69 13.74
C LEU A 251 -34.84 -0.51 14.21
N LEU A 252 -34.69 -0.69 15.52
CA LEU A 252 -33.95 -1.83 16.07
C LEU A 252 -34.64 -3.17 15.81
N VAL A 253 -35.98 -3.22 15.80
CA VAL A 253 -36.73 -4.43 15.40
C VAL A 253 -36.46 -4.78 13.94
N GLU A 254 -36.41 -3.79 13.03
CA GLU A 254 -36.01 -4.03 11.64
C GLU A 254 -34.58 -4.57 11.53
N CYS A 255 -33.63 -3.98 12.28
CA CYS A 255 -32.24 -4.43 12.34
C CYS A 255 -32.11 -5.86 12.91
N ILE A 256 -32.90 -6.21 13.92
CA ILE A 256 -32.98 -7.58 14.47
C ILE A 256 -33.43 -8.55 13.37
N GLY A 257 -34.48 -8.23 12.64
CA GLY A 257 -34.94 -9.06 11.52
C GLY A 257 -33.87 -9.23 10.43
N ALA A 258 -33.14 -8.15 10.12
CA ALA A 258 -32.07 -8.18 9.12
C ALA A 258 -30.87 -9.03 9.55
N THR A 259 -30.43 -8.96 10.80
CA THR A 259 -29.32 -9.79 11.26
C THR A 259 -29.68 -11.27 11.30
N TRP A 260 -30.91 -11.65 11.65
CA TRP A 260 -31.35 -13.05 11.54
C TRP A 260 -31.29 -13.58 10.10
N ARG A 261 -31.71 -12.76 9.12
CA ARG A 261 -31.62 -13.15 7.70
C ARG A 261 -30.17 -13.27 7.23
N ALA A 262 -29.30 -12.36 7.68
CA ALA A 262 -27.91 -12.29 7.26
C ALA A 262 -27.02 -13.36 7.90
N ASP A 263 -27.20 -13.61 9.19
CA ASP A 263 -26.27 -14.39 10.01
C ASP A 263 -26.87 -15.72 10.52
N GLY A 264 -28.16 -15.98 10.24
CA GLY A 264 -28.84 -17.20 10.68
C GLY A 264 -28.77 -17.37 12.20
N ASN A 265 -28.24 -18.49 12.67
CA ASN A 265 -28.14 -18.79 14.10
C ASN A 265 -27.02 -18.01 14.84
N ARG A 266 -26.38 -17.02 14.22
CA ARG A 266 -25.36 -16.17 14.87
C ARG A 266 -25.66 -14.68 14.67
N PRO A 267 -26.86 -14.20 15.07
CA PRO A 267 -27.21 -12.81 14.88
C PRO A 267 -26.25 -11.89 15.65
N ALA A 268 -26.00 -10.70 15.12
CA ALA A 268 -25.27 -9.65 15.81
C ALA A 268 -25.98 -9.30 17.13
N ALA A 269 -25.22 -9.26 18.23
CA ALA A 269 -25.75 -8.94 19.56
C ALA A 269 -26.18 -7.47 19.69
N TRP A 270 -25.52 -6.57 18.96
CA TRP A 270 -25.68 -5.12 19.14
C TRP A 270 -27.13 -4.61 18.99
N PRO A 271 -27.92 -4.98 17.97
CA PRO A 271 -29.32 -4.57 17.86
C PRO A 271 -30.17 -5.00 19.08
N PHE A 272 -29.95 -6.21 19.61
CA PHE A 272 -30.67 -6.71 20.78
C PHE A 272 -30.25 -5.99 22.07
N GLU A 273 -28.95 -5.73 22.24
CA GLU A 273 -28.42 -4.93 23.35
C GLU A 273 -29.06 -3.53 23.36
N GLN A 274 -29.13 -2.87 22.21
CA GLN A 274 -29.75 -1.56 22.12
C GLN A 274 -31.27 -1.62 22.32
N ALA A 275 -31.95 -2.64 21.78
CA ALA A 275 -33.40 -2.79 21.95
C ALA A 275 -33.75 -2.96 23.42
N ALA A 276 -33.01 -3.80 24.16
CA ALA A 276 -33.21 -3.98 25.60
C ALA A 276 -32.96 -2.68 26.39
N VAL A 277 -31.97 -1.88 26.01
CA VAL A 277 -31.73 -0.57 26.63
C VAL A 277 -32.90 0.39 26.38
N VAL A 278 -33.42 0.43 25.16
CA VAL A 278 -34.55 1.31 24.77
C VAL A 278 -35.84 0.87 25.46
N LEU A 279 -36.17 -0.43 25.47
CA LEU A 279 -37.33 -1.01 26.16
C LEU A 279 -37.32 -0.71 27.65
N ARG A 280 -36.14 -0.84 28.30
CA ARG A 280 -35.98 -0.48 29.71
C ARG A 280 -36.25 1.00 29.96
N LYS A 281 -35.79 1.91 29.09
CA LYS A 281 -36.06 3.36 29.21
C LYS A 281 -37.56 3.67 29.07
N MET A 282 -38.27 2.93 28.22
CA MET A 282 -39.72 3.02 28.07
C MET A 282 -40.51 2.30 29.18
N LYS A 283 -39.83 1.66 30.15
CA LYS A 283 -40.41 0.84 31.22
C LYS A 283 -41.24 -0.36 30.71
N ARG A 284 -40.90 -0.90 29.52
CA ARG A 284 -41.55 -2.05 28.89
C ARG A 284 -40.77 -3.35 29.20
N THR A 285 -40.71 -3.70 30.48
CA THR A 285 -39.86 -4.79 31.00
C THR A 285 -40.22 -6.18 30.43
N GLU A 286 -41.49 -6.45 30.19
CA GLU A 286 -41.93 -7.73 29.61
C GLU A 286 -41.43 -7.90 28.17
N GLU A 287 -41.55 -6.85 27.36
CA GLU A 287 -41.05 -6.83 25.97
C GLU A 287 -39.52 -6.94 25.94
N GLU A 288 -38.81 -6.33 26.90
CA GLU A 288 -37.37 -6.50 27.06
C GLU A 288 -37.02 -7.99 27.28
N ALA A 289 -37.71 -8.66 28.19
CA ALA A 289 -37.49 -10.08 28.46
C ALA A 289 -37.82 -10.97 27.26
N VAL A 290 -38.88 -10.64 26.50
CA VAL A 290 -39.24 -11.35 25.26
C VAL A 290 -38.13 -11.21 24.21
N ALA A 291 -37.64 -9.99 23.95
CA ALA A 291 -36.58 -9.76 22.98
C ALA A 291 -35.27 -10.49 23.35
N LEU A 292 -34.90 -10.47 24.64
CA LEU A 292 -33.71 -11.18 25.12
C LEU A 292 -33.87 -12.70 25.03
N ARG A 293 -35.03 -13.26 25.40
CA ARG A 293 -35.30 -14.71 25.25
C ARG A 293 -35.23 -15.14 23.79
N ALA A 294 -35.82 -14.36 22.87
CA ALA A 294 -35.76 -14.65 21.45
C ALA A 294 -34.31 -14.73 20.93
N TYR A 295 -33.44 -13.82 21.39
CA TYR A 295 -32.00 -13.89 21.09
C TYR A 295 -31.34 -15.15 21.66
N MET A 296 -31.60 -15.48 22.93
CA MET A 296 -31.02 -16.67 23.59
C MET A 296 -31.42 -17.96 22.90
N SER A 297 -32.68 -18.08 22.48
CA SER A 297 -33.20 -19.29 21.85
C SER A 297 -32.71 -19.47 20.41
N GLY A 298 -32.45 -18.40 19.68
CA GLY A 298 -32.02 -18.49 18.28
C GLY A 298 -30.50 -18.42 18.06
N SER A 299 -29.74 -17.89 19.03
CA SER A 299 -28.29 -17.74 18.89
C SER A 299 -27.54 -18.98 19.33
N ALA A 300 -26.67 -19.51 18.46
CA ALA A 300 -25.76 -20.61 18.76
C ALA A 300 -24.70 -20.23 19.80
N GLU A 301 -24.35 -18.94 19.88
CA GLU A 301 -23.36 -18.40 20.81
C GLU A 301 -23.92 -17.15 21.51
N PRO A 302 -24.74 -17.32 22.55
CA PRO A 302 -25.36 -16.19 23.22
C PRO A 302 -24.34 -15.29 23.93
N ASN A 303 -24.51 -13.97 23.80
CA ASN A 303 -23.66 -12.97 24.45
C ASN A 303 -23.91 -12.98 25.97
N ALA A 304 -22.85 -13.18 26.76
CA ALA A 304 -22.91 -13.28 28.22
C ALA A 304 -23.58 -12.07 28.89
N LYS A 305 -23.38 -10.85 28.38
CA LYS A 305 -24.01 -9.64 28.93
C LYS A 305 -25.54 -9.67 28.78
N LEU A 306 -26.03 -10.21 27.67
CA LEU A 306 -27.46 -10.35 27.42
C LEU A 306 -28.07 -11.46 28.29
N VAL A 307 -27.32 -12.56 28.51
CA VAL A 307 -27.71 -13.65 29.42
C VAL A 307 -27.88 -13.12 30.85
N ASP A 308 -26.85 -12.45 31.36
CA ASP A 308 -26.87 -11.86 32.72
C ASP A 308 -28.00 -10.87 32.89
N ARG A 309 -28.28 -10.09 31.83
CA ARG A 309 -29.37 -9.12 31.84
C ARG A 309 -30.72 -9.80 31.94
N LEU A 310 -30.96 -10.85 31.15
CA LEU A 310 -32.20 -11.62 31.23
C LEU A 310 -32.37 -12.25 32.62
N ALA A 311 -31.31 -12.84 33.19
CA ALA A 311 -31.35 -13.43 34.53
C ALA A 311 -31.74 -12.41 35.61
N LYS A 312 -31.21 -11.18 35.51
CA LYS A 312 -31.58 -10.08 36.43
C LYS A 312 -33.04 -9.65 36.27
N LEU A 313 -33.58 -9.62 35.05
CA LEU A 313 -34.99 -9.29 34.82
C LEU A 313 -35.92 -10.36 35.40
N THR A 314 -35.57 -11.64 35.25
CA THR A 314 -36.38 -12.75 35.78
C THR A 314 -36.34 -12.88 37.29
N ALA A 315 -35.31 -12.34 37.96
CA ALA A 315 -35.21 -12.34 39.42
C ALA A 315 -36.03 -11.23 40.09
N LEU A 316 -36.50 -10.24 39.32
CA LEU A 316 -37.28 -9.09 39.80
C LEU A 316 -38.79 -9.26 39.63
N THR A 317 -39.22 -10.27 38.87
CA THR A 317 -40.62 -10.69 38.67
C THR A 317 -40.99 -11.78 39.65
#